data_AF-A0A3Q0KY69-F1
#
_entry.id   AF-A0A3Q0KY69-F1
#
_cell.length_a   1.000
_cell.length_b   1.000
_cell.length_c   1.000
_cell.angle_alpha   90.00
_cell.angle_beta   90.00
_cell.angle_gamma   90.00
#
_symmetry.space_group_name_H-M   'P 1'
#
loop_
_entity.id
_entity.type
_entity.pdbx_description
1 polymer ?
#
loop_
_entity_poly.entity_id
_entity_poly.type
_entity_poly.pdbx_seq_one_letter_code
_entity_poly.pdbx_strand_id
1 'polypeptide(L)'
;MRTTLLALLSVLALSACSEVGSESWCNDMRDKPKSEWNGQNTLDFAKHCLLNNEIGSKSWCEDMDEKSKGDWTAKEATSYAKYCVL
;
A
#
# COMPACT_ATOMS: atom_id res chain seq x y z
N MET A 1 15.61 7.06 -33.36
CA MET A 1 16.27 6.22 -32.34
C MET A 1 16.45 6.91 -31.00
N ARG A 2 16.99 8.15 -30.92
CA ARG A 2 17.09 8.89 -29.63
C ARG A 2 15.73 9.17 -28.98
N THR A 3 14.76 9.68 -29.75
CA THR A 3 13.40 9.99 -29.26
C THR A 3 12.60 8.76 -28.86
N THR A 4 12.76 7.64 -29.57
CA THR A 4 12.13 6.36 -29.23
C THR A 4 12.72 5.74 -27.96
N LEU A 5 14.03 5.88 -27.70
CA LEU A 5 14.64 5.43 -26.45
C LEU A 5 14.16 6.22 -25.23
N LEU A 6 14.04 7.56 -25.37
CA LEU A 6 13.54 8.44 -24.31
C LEU A 6 12.09 8.14 -23.94
N ALA A 7 11.24 7.82 -24.92
CA ALA A 7 9.85 7.45 -24.69
C ALA A 7 9.69 6.06 -24.02
N LEU A 8 10.59 5.11 -24.29
CA LEU A 8 10.61 3.82 -23.60
C LEU A 8 11.09 3.95 -22.15
N LEU A 9 12.06 4.82 -21.87
CA LEU A 9 12.56 5.04 -20.50
C LEU A 9 11.52 5.69 -19.57
N SER A 10 10.67 6.58 -20.09
CA SER A 10 9.66 7.27 -19.28
C SER A 10 8.53 6.34 -18.80
N VAL A 11 8.23 5.27 -19.54
CA VAL A 11 7.19 4.29 -19.17
C VAL A 11 7.63 3.38 -18.02
N LEU A 12 8.95 3.13 -17.90
CA LEU A 12 9.54 2.32 -16.83
C LEU A 12 9.64 3.04 -15.49
N ALA A 13 9.54 4.37 -15.47
CA ALA A 13 9.67 5.19 -14.26
C ALA A 13 8.35 5.33 -13.46
N LEU A 14 7.23 4.79 -13.95
CA LEU A 14 5.99 4.64 -13.19
C LEU A 14 6.10 3.43 -12.26
N SER A 15 7.13 3.37 -11.42
CA SER A 15 7.13 2.46 -10.28
C SER A 15 5.91 2.81 -9.43
N ALA A 16 4.98 1.87 -9.34
CA ALA A 16 3.72 2.01 -8.61
C ALA A 16 4.00 2.61 -7.21
N CYS A 17 3.31 3.69 -6.87
CA CYS A 17 3.26 4.12 -5.48
C CYS A 17 2.69 2.94 -4.67
N SER A 18 3.47 2.45 -3.71
CA SER A 18 3.03 1.44 -2.75
C SER A 18 1.75 1.93 -2.07
N GLU A 19 0.77 1.04 -1.94
CA GLU A 19 -0.50 1.37 -1.32
C GLU A 19 -0.30 1.70 0.16
N VAL A 20 -0.79 2.86 0.62
CA VAL A 20 -0.65 3.30 2.00
C VAL A 20 -1.19 2.24 2.94
N GLY A 21 -0.35 1.78 3.86
CA GLY A 21 -0.68 0.74 4.83
C GLY A 21 -0.46 -0.70 4.36
N SER A 22 -0.11 -0.95 3.10
CA SER A 22 0.36 -2.28 2.66
C SER A 22 1.71 -2.60 3.28
N GLU A 23 2.03 -3.91 3.39
CA GLU A 23 3.33 -4.36 3.91
C GLU A 23 4.52 -3.67 3.18
N SER A 24 4.46 -3.61 1.84
CA SER A 24 5.48 -2.94 1.03
C SER A 24 5.66 -1.46 1.41
N TRP A 25 4.55 -0.73 1.56
CA TRP A 25 4.60 0.68 1.95
C TRP A 25 5.09 0.86 3.39
N CYS A 26 4.68 -0.04 4.30
CA CYS A 26 5.14 -0.01 5.68
C CYS A 26 6.64 -0.26 5.77
N ASN A 27 7.19 -1.19 4.98
CA ASN A 27 8.62 -1.44 4.89
C ASN A 27 9.37 -0.22 4.29
N ASP A 28 8.86 0.34 3.19
CA ASP A 28 9.43 1.56 2.59
C ASP A 28 9.48 2.72 3.61
N MET A 29 8.43 2.86 4.43
CA MET A 29 8.37 3.89 5.47
C MET A 29 9.34 3.61 6.62
N ARG A 30 9.54 2.35 7.03
CA ARG A 30 10.52 1.98 8.06
C ARG A 30 11.94 2.40 7.65
N ASP A 31 12.28 2.22 6.38
CA ASP A 31 13.60 2.54 5.83
C ASP A 31 13.78 4.04 5.52
N LYS A 32 12.68 4.76 5.27
CA LYS A 32 12.71 6.19 4.96
C LYS A 32 13.19 7.04 6.15
N PRO A 33 14.19 7.94 5.96
CA PRO A 33 14.63 8.87 7.00
C PRO A 33 13.47 9.69 7.58
N LYS A 34 13.38 9.78 8.91
CA LYS A 34 12.27 10.48 9.59
C LYS A 34 12.18 11.97 9.24
N SER A 35 13.28 12.60 8.82
CA SER A 35 13.30 13.98 8.33
C SER A 35 12.51 14.18 7.02
N GLU A 36 12.26 13.11 6.27
CA GLU A 36 11.48 13.13 5.02
C GLU A 36 9.99 12.81 5.26
N TRP A 37 9.60 12.55 6.51
CA TRP A 37 8.22 12.25 6.84
C TRP A 37 7.38 13.54 6.86
N ASN A 38 6.18 13.47 6.28
CA ASN A 38 5.16 14.49 6.47
C ASN A 38 4.15 14.02 7.54
N GLY A 39 3.33 14.95 8.04
CA GLY A 39 2.37 14.65 9.11
C GLY A 39 1.35 13.57 8.75
N GLN A 40 0.93 13.51 7.47
CA GLN A 40 -0.02 12.50 6.99
C GLN A 40 0.59 11.10 7.01
N ASN A 41 1.80 10.95 6.45
CA ASN A 41 2.52 9.67 6.45
C ASN A 41 2.79 9.17 7.87
N THR A 42 3.09 10.06 8.82
CA THR A 42 3.27 9.69 10.23
C THR A 42 1.99 9.10 10.82
N LEU A 43 0.85 9.75 10.59
CA LEU A 43 -0.46 9.29 11.04
C LEU A 43 -0.85 7.96 10.42
N ASP A 44 -0.66 7.82 9.11
CA ASP A 44 -1.02 6.61 8.38
C ASP A 44 -0.11 5.44 8.76
N PHE A 45 1.19 5.69 8.93
CA PHE A 45 2.13 4.67 9.40
C PHE A 45 1.77 4.17 10.80
N ALA A 46 1.39 5.07 11.71
CA ALA A 46 0.95 4.68 13.04
C ALA A 46 -0.32 3.82 13.00
N LYS A 47 -1.30 4.18 12.16
CA LYS A 47 -2.57 3.45 12.04
C LYS A 47 -2.40 2.06 11.43
N HIS A 48 -1.65 1.97 10.35
CA HIS A 48 -1.60 0.75 9.54
C HIS A 48 -0.42 -0.15 9.94
N CYS A 49 0.76 0.41 10.18
CA CYS A 49 2.00 -0.37 10.27
C CYS A 49 2.46 -0.73 11.69
N LEU A 50 1.97 -0.03 12.71
CA LEU A 50 2.35 -0.31 14.10
C LEU A 50 1.32 -1.19 14.84
N LEU A 51 0.07 -1.21 14.39
CA LEU A 51 -1.05 -1.84 15.08
C LEU A 51 -1.51 -3.18 14.45
N ASN A 52 -0.62 -3.90 13.77
CA ASN A 52 -0.91 -5.15 13.04
C ASN A 52 -2.13 -5.05 12.09
N ASN A 53 -2.40 -3.84 11.58
CA ASN A 53 -3.50 -3.52 10.67
C ASN A 53 -2.96 -3.22 9.26
N GLU A 54 -1.86 -3.89 8.91
CA GLU A 54 -1.24 -3.75 7.59
C GLU A 54 -2.15 -4.42 6.56
N ILE A 55 -2.46 -3.70 5.49
CA ILE A 55 -3.29 -4.20 4.39
C ILE A 55 -2.57 -5.40 3.77
N GLY A 56 -3.27 -6.54 3.71
CA GLY A 56 -2.73 -7.80 3.23
C GLY A 56 -2.02 -8.66 4.27
N SER A 57 -1.85 -8.17 5.52
CA SER A 57 -1.41 -9.05 6.61
C SER A 57 -2.47 -10.10 6.93
N LYS A 58 -2.05 -11.22 7.51
CA LYS A 58 -2.96 -12.32 7.87
C LYS A 58 -4.10 -11.85 8.79
N SER A 59 -3.79 -11.09 9.83
CA SER A 59 -4.80 -10.54 10.75
C SER A 59 -5.78 -9.62 10.03
N TRP A 60 -5.29 -8.75 9.15
CA TRP A 60 -6.17 -7.87 8.37
C TRP A 60 -7.08 -8.68 7.43
N CYS A 61 -6.57 -9.72 6.78
CA CYS A 61 -7.39 -10.59 5.94
C CYS A 61 -8.49 -11.31 6.75
N GLU A 62 -8.15 -11.82 7.95
CA GLU A 62 -9.11 -12.45 8.87
C GLU A 62 -10.20 -11.46 9.31
N ASP A 63 -9.82 -10.25 9.73
CA ASP A 63 -10.77 -9.19 10.10
C ASP A 63 -11.71 -8.83 8.93
N MET A 64 -11.19 -8.79 7.71
CA MET A 64 -11.98 -8.51 6.51
C MET A 64 -12.94 -9.66 6.16
N ASP A 65 -12.62 -10.90 6.52
CA ASP A 65 -13.52 -12.04 6.33
C ASP A 65 -14.68 -12.07 7.31
N GLU A 66 -14.47 -11.56 8.52
CA GLU A 66 -15.53 -11.36 9.49
C GLU A 66 -16.41 -10.14 9.15
N LYS A 67 -15.82 -9.11 8.53
CA LYS A 67 -16.54 -7.90 8.10
C LYS A 67 -17.56 -8.21 7.00
N SER A 68 -18.81 -7.79 7.21
CA SER A 68 -19.87 -7.86 6.20
C SER A 68 -19.43 -7.20 4.89
N LYS A 69 -19.53 -7.93 3.77
CA LYS A 69 -19.10 -7.44 2.45
C LYS A 69 -19.92 -6.24 1.95
N GLY A 70 -21.12 -6.02 2.50
CA GLY A 70 -21.93 -4.82 2.23
C GLY A 70 -21.35 -3.52 2.83
N ASP A 71 -20.49 -3.64 3.85
CA ASP A 71 -19.84 -2.52 4.53
C ASP A 71 -18.45 -2.21 3.95
N TRP A 72 -18.06 -2.93 2.89
CA TRP A 72 -16.77 -2.75 2.26
C TRP A 72 -16.74 -1.47 1.43
N THR A 73 -15.67 -0.72 1.59
CA THR A 73 -15.31 0.30 0.61
C THR A 73 -14.75 -0.36 -0.66
N ALA A 74 -14.86 0.32 -1.80
CA ALA A 74 -14.29 -0.18 -3.05
C ALA A 74 -12.76 -0.41 -2.96
N LYS A 75 -12.06 0.39 -2.14
CA LYS A 75 -10.63 0.22 -1.88
C LYS A 75 -10.36 -1.07 -1.12
N GLU A 76 -11.02 -1.27 0.02
CA GLU A 76 -10.89 -2.50 0.81
C GLU A 76 -11.18 -3.76 -0.03
N ALA A 77 -12.23 -3.72 -0.86
CA ALA A 77 -12.57 -4.84 -1.74
C ALA A 77 -11.45 -5.16 -2.75
N THR A 78 -10.88 -4.12 -3.35
CA THR A 78 -9.77 -4.26 -4.31
C THR A 78 -8.52 -4.79 -3.61
N SER A 79 -8.19 -4.26 -2.43
CA SER A 79 -7.01 -4.66 -1.67
C SER A 79 -7.15 -6.09 -1.15
N TYR A 80 -8.33 -6.48 -0.64
CA TYR A 80 -8.58 -7.85 -0.22
C TYR A 80 -8.43 -8.85 -1.37
N ALA A 81 -9.01 -8.55 -2.54
CA ALA A 81 -8.83 -9.38 -3.72
C ALA A 81 -7.35 -9.50 -4.12
N LYS A 82 -6.57 -8.42 -3.96
CA LYS A 82 -5.16 -8.38 -4.32
C LYS A 82 -4.24 -9.14 -3.36
N TYR A 83 -4.48 -9.05 -2.05
CA TYR A 83 -3.51 -9.54 -1.06
C TYR A 83 -3.97 -10.75 -0.24
N CYS A 84 -5.28 -11.04 -0.21
CA CYS A 84 -5.82 -12.13 0.63
C CYS A 84 -6.35 -13.32 -0.17
N VAL A 85 -6.73 -13.10 -1.44
CA VAL A 85 -7.34 -14.14 -2.30
C VAL A 85 -6.35 -14.71 -3.31
N LEU A 86 -5.44 -13.89 -3.82
CA LEU A 86 -4.46 -14.25 -4.86
C LEU A 86 -3.18 -14.87 -4.29
#